data_AF-A0A0N4ULI8-F1
#
_entry.id   AF-A0A0N4ULI8-F1
#
_cell.length_a   1.000
_cell.length_b   1.000
_cell.length_c   1.000
_cell.angle_alpha   90.00
_cell.angle_beta   90.00
_cell.angle_gamma   90.00
#
_symmetry.space_group_name_H-M   'P 1'
#
loop_
_entity.id
_entity.type
_entity.pdbx_description
1 polymer ?
#
loop_
_entity_poly.entity_id
_entity_poly.type
_entity_poly.pdbx_seq_one_letter_code
_entity_poly.pdbx_strand_id
1 'polypeptide(L)'
;MICTNFRWSQITLWYYNWIPIPLAYTQVVFLAVRFYFLLTVVGRQFVDGSISPWSVAEALINPCGDDDEDFDFEWFLARNLRQALAIMDEKNCMPPPLCFDKFWRDSKKAEENQNHNEKEK
;
A
#
# COMPACT_ATOMS: atom_id res chain seq x y z
N MET A 1 -18.35 12.02 9.67
CA MET A 1 -16.99 11.57 10.07
C MET A 1 -16.12 11.10 8.89
N ILE A 2 -16.68 10.57 7.79
CA ILE A 2 -15.89 10.12 6.62
C ILE A 2 -15.22 11.28 5.87
N CYS A 3 -15.93 12.37 5.57
CA CYS A 3 -15.38 13.49 4.80
C CYS A 3 -14.20 14.21 5.51
N THR A 4 -14.18 14.23 6.84
CA THR A 4 -13.08 14.81 7.62
C THR A 4 -11.81 13.97 7.51
N ASN A 5 -11.92 12.64 7.51
CA ASN A 5 -10.77 11.74 7.34
C ASN A 5 -10.14 11.89 5.95
N PHE A 6 -10.98 11.95 4.91
CA PHE A 6 -10.50 12.17 3.54
C PHE A 6 -9.71 13.48 3.41
N ARG A 7 -10.23 14.57 4.01
CA ARG A 7 -9.54 15.86 3.99
C ARG A 7 -8.19 15.83 4.70
N TRP A 8 -8.08 15.15 5.84
CA TRP A 8 -6.81 15.00 6.54
C TRP A 8 -5.78 14.25 5.69
N SER A 9 -6.16 13.17 5.01
CA SER A 9 -5.26 12.44 4.10
C SER A 9 -4.72 13.32 2.96
N GLN A 10 -5.57 14.15 2.36
CA GLN A 10 -5.15 15.07 1.28
C GLN A 10 -4.22 16.18 1.81
N ILE A 11 -4.48 16.70 3.01
CA ILE A 11 -3.64 17.70 3.67
C ILE A 11 -2.26 17.12 4.00
N THR A 12 -2.19 15.87 4.46
CA THR A 12 -0.92 15.20 4.74
C THR A 12 -0.07 15.05 3.48
N LEU A 13 -0.67 14.66 2.35
CA LEU A 13 0.02 14.59 1.06
C LEU A 13 0.54 15.96 0.61
N TRP A 14 -0.24 17.02 0.84
CA TRP A 14 0.18 18.40 0.65
C TRP A 14 1.36 18.80 1.54
N TYR A 15 1.36 18.41 2.82
CA TYR A 15 2.49 18.70 3.72
C TYR A 15 3.78 18.02 3.27
N TYR A 16 3.72 16.78 2.80
CA TYR A 16 4.89 16.07 2.26
C TYR A 16 5.45 16.71 0.98
N ASN A 17 4.58 17.26 0.12
CA ASN A 17 5.03 17.99 -1.07
C ASN A 17 5.57 19.39 -0.73
N TRP A 18 4.97 20.09 0.24
CA TRP A 18 5.32 21.47 0.56
C TRP A 18 6.58 21.62 1.41
N ILE A 19 6.85 20.68 2.31
CA ILE A 19 8.07 20.70 3.12
C ILE A 19 9.13 19.82 2.44
N PRO A 20 10.03 20.39 1.63
CA PRO A 20 11.10 19.60 1.07
C PRO A 20 11.99 19.12 2.22
N ILE A 21 12.51 17.90 2.09
CA ILE A 21 13.59 17.40 2.95
C ILE A 21 14.69 18.48 2.98
N PRO A 22 15.20 18.90 4.16
CA PRO A 22 16.20 19.95 4.24
C PRO A 22 17.32 19.70 3.23
N LEU A 23 17.54 20.63 2.31
CA LEU A 23 18.47 20.45 1.19
C LEU A 23 19.88 20.05 1.66
N ALA A 24 20.29 20.51 2.85
CA ALA A 24 21.54 20.11 3.46
C ALA A 24 21.63 18.59 3.70
N TYR A 25 20.52 17.93 4.02
CA TYR A 25 20.48 16.48 4.24
C TYR A 25 20.81 15.71 2.95
N THR A 26 20.14 16.04 1.84
CA THR A 26 20.42 15.40 0.55
C THR A 26 21.83 15.72 0.09
N GLN A 27 22.30 16.96 0.26
CA GLN A 27 23.68 17.37 -0.06
C GLN A 27 24.73 16.61 0.76
N VAL A 28 24.56 16.47 2.08
CA VAL A 28 25.50 15.73 2.95
C VAL A 28 25.53 14.25 2.57
N VAL A 29 24.37 13.65 2.28
CA VAL A 29 24.28 12.26 1.80
C VAL A 29 25.02 12.12 0.47
N PHE A 30 24.73 12.95 -0.54
CA PHE A 30 25.43 12.92 -1.83
C PHE A 30 26.94 13.17 -1.70
N LEU A 31 27.35 14.06 -0.79
CA LEU A 31 28.75 14.34 -0.53
C LEU A 31 29.46 13.12 0.08
N ALA A 32 28.87 12.50 1.11
CA ALA A 32 29.41 11.31 1.77
C ALA A 32 29.53 10.13 0.80
N VAL A 33 28.50 9.94 0.00
CA VAL A 33 28.42 9.00 -1.13
C VAL A 33 29.55 9.21 -2.13
N ARG A 34 29.74 10.45 -2.60
CA ARG A 34 30.81 10.77 -3.57
C ARG A 34 32.20 10.57 -2.97
N PHE A 35 32.40 10.92 -1.70
CA PHE A 35 33.66 10.64 -1.01
C PHE A 35 33.92 9.14 -0.85
N TYR A 36 32.90 8.35 -0.48
CA TYR A 36 33.04 6.89 -0.43
C TYR A 36 33.47 6.33 -1.78
N PHE A 37 32.84 6.77 -2.88
CA PHE A 37 33.21 6.28 -4.21
C PHE A 37 34.58 6.77 -4.67
N LEU A 38 34.97 8.01 -4.36
CA LEU A 38 36.30 8.53 -4.65
C LEU A 38 37.38 7.70 -3.92
N LEU A 39 37.15 7.37 -2.65
CA LEU A 39 38.03 6.47 -1.88
C LEU A 39 38.04 5.04 -2.45
N THR A 40 36.88 4.50 -2.85
CA THR A 40 36.83 3.15 -3.44
C THR A 40 37.41 3.08 -4.86
N VAL A 41 37.34 4.15 -5.66
CA VAL A 41 37.96 4.18 -7.00
C VAL A 41 39.48 4.12 -6.87
N VAL A 42 40.05 4.82 -5.89
CA VAL A 42 41.49 4.75 -5.58
C VAL A 42 41.84 3.41 -4.90
N GLY A 43 40.97 2.88 -4.04
CA GLY A 43 41.25 1.69 -3.24
C GLY A 43 40.86 0.33 -3.85
N ARG A 44 40.00 0.28 -4.86
CA ARG A 44 39.43 -0.95 -5.44
C ARG A 44 39.61 -1.02 -6.96
N GLN A 45 40.77 -0.60 -7.46
CA GLN A 45 41.16 -0.66 -8.88
C GLN A 45 41.15 -2.09 -9.52
N PHE A 46 40.57 -3.11 -8.88
CA PHE A 46 40.46 -4.50 -9.35
C PHE A 46 39.21 -5.28 -8.84
N VAL A 47 38.03 -4.68 -8.70
CA VAL A 47 36.82 -5.45 -8.33
C VAL A 47 35.65 -5.14 -9.26
N ASP A 48 35.24 -6.16 -10.00
CA ASP A 48 34.14 -6.19 -10.96
C ASP A 48 32.85 -5.56 -10.41
N GLY A 49 32.40 -4.50 -11.07
CA GLY A 49 31.22 -3.73 -10.70
C GLY A 49 29.98 -4.20 -11.44
N SER A 50 29.14 -5.00 -10.79
CA SER A 50 27.75 -5.17 -11.17
C SER A 50 26.87 -4.81 -9.97
N ILE A 51 26.03 -3.77 -10.14
CA ILE A 51 25.04 -3.20 -9.20
C ILE A 51 25.52 -1.91 -8.51
N SER A 52 25.05 -0.77 -9.03
CA SER A 52 25.18 0.55 -8.41
C SER A 52 24.08 0.76 -7.36
N PRO A 53 24.41 1.02 -6.08
CA PRO A 53 23.41 1.29 -5.04
C PRO A 53 22.58 2.56 -5.29
N TRP A 54 23.03 3.40 -6.21
CA TRP A 54 22.42 4.70 -6.54
C TRP A 54 21.06 4.57 -7.18
N SER A 55 20.83 3.55 -8.00
CA SER A 55 19.55 3.39 -8.71
C SER A 55 18.40 3.20 -7.72
N VAL A 56 18.63 2.49 -6.61
CA VAL A 56 17.64 2.30 -5.54
C VAL A 56 17.38 3.60 -4.78
N ALA A 57 18.43 4.40 -4.53
CA ALA A 57 18.29 5.68 -3.84
C ALA A 57 17.64 6.76 -4.71
N GLU A 58 17.85 6.69 -6.03
CA GLU A 58 17.24 7.55 -7.04
C GLU A 58 15.75 7.22 -7.21
N ALA A 59 15.39 5.94 -7.35
CA ALA A 59 13.98 5.52 -7.46
C ALA A 59 13.15 5.87 -6.20
N LEU A 60 13.75 5.83 -5.00
CA LEU A 60 13.05 6.16 -3.76
C LEU A 60 12.92 7.66 -3.46
N ILE A 61 13.58 8.56 -4.20
CA ILE A 61 13.56 9.99 -3.88
C ILE A 61 12.22 10.64 -4.22
N ASN A 62 11.52 10.11 -5.22
CA ASN A 62 10.22 10.57 -5.67
C ASN A 62 9.35 9.38 -6.09
N PRO A 63 8.64 8.73 -5.15
CA PRO A 63 7.79 7.56 -5.45
C PRO A 63 6.53 7.90 -6.27
N CYS A 64 6.43 9.14 -6.77
CA CYS A 64 5.31 9.71 -7.51
C CYS A 64 5.67 10.08 -8.94
N GLY A 65 6.80 9.61 -9.45
CA GLY A 65 7.13 9.72 -10.87
C GLY A 65 6.37 8.70 -11.72
N ASP A 66 6.93 8.45 -12.90
CA ASP A 66 6.44 7.50 -13.90
C ASP A 66 7.41 6.31 -14.03
N ASP A 67 8.35 6.15 -13.09
CA ASP A 67 9.31 5.05 -13.11
C ASP A 67 8.61 3.74 -12.71
N ASP A 68 9.10 2.60 -13.19
CA ASP A 68 8.48 1.27 -12.97
C ASP A 68 8.32 0.90 -11.48
N GLU A 69 9.04 1.59 -10.58
CA GLU A 69 9.06 1.38 -9.13
C GLU A 69 8.16 2.38 -8.37
N ASP A 70 7.60 3.37 -9.07
CA ASP A 70 6.72 4.39 -8.51
C ASP A 70 5.30 3.87 -8.25
N PHE A 71 4.53 4.61 -7.46
CA PHE A 71 3.12 4.28 -7.27
C PHE A 71 2.30 4.64 -8.52
N ASP A 72 1.56 3.67 -9.06
CA ASP A 72 0.57 3.88 -10.13
C ASP A 72 -0.64 4.70 -9.65
N PHE A 73 -0.46 6.01 -9.44
CA PHE A 73 -1.52 6.90 -8.96
C PHE A 73 -2.73 6.92 -9.90
N GLU A 74 -2.50 6.82 -11.21
CA GLU A 74 -3.57 6.73 -12.20
C GLU A 74 -4.45 5.51 -11.95
N TRP A 75 -3.85 4.33 -11.77
CA TRP A 75 -4.59 3.11 -11.51
C TRP A 75 -5.36 3.19 -10.18
N PHE A 76 -4.72 3.69 -9.13
CA PHE A 76 -5.36 3.84 -7.83
C PHE A 76 -6.54 4.80 -7.88
N LEU A 77 -6.38 5.94 -8.55
CA LEU A 77 -7.45 6.92 -8.72
C LEU A 77 -8.61 6.35 -9.53
N ALA A 78 -8.31 5.72 -10.68
CA ALA A 78 -9.32 5.09 -11.53
C ALA A 78 -10.08 3.98 -10.81
N ARG A 79 -9.37 3.13 -10.05
CA ARG A 79 -9.96 2.06 -9.23
C ARG A 79 -10.89 2.61 -8.16
N ASN A 80 -10.41 3.58 -7.37
CA ASN A 80 -11.20 4.15 -6.28
C ASN A 80 -12.42 4.89 -6.81
N LEU A 81 -12.29 5.63 -7.91
CA LEU A 81 -13.41 6.29 -8.57
C LEU A 81 -14.43 5.28 -9.10
N ARG A 82 -13.99 4.24 -9.79
CA ARG A 82 -14.87 3.18 -10.31
C ARG A 82 -15.61 2.44 -9.21
N GLN A 83 -14.92 2.12 -8.12
CA GLN A 83 -15.54 1.47 -6.95
C GLN A 83 -16.53 2.40 -6.24
N ALA A 84 -16.17 3.68 -6.04
CA ALA A 84 -17.06 4.66 -5.43
C ALA A 84 -18.34 4.85 -6.26
N LEU A 85 -18.22 4.98 -7.59
CA LEU A 85 -19.37 5.07 -8.49
C LEU A 85 -20.21 3.79 -8.48
N ALA A 86 -19.58 2.62 -8.44
CA ALA A 86 -20.31 1.36 -8.32
C ALA A 86 -21.07 1.28 -6.98
N ILE A 87 -20.46 1.67 -5.86
CA ILE A 87 -21.12 1.68 -4.55
C ILE A 87 -22.33 2.63 -4.53
N MET A 88 -22.25 3.75 -5.25
CA MET A 88 -23.33 4.74 -5.36
C MET A 88 -24.42 4.36 -6.38
N ASP A 89 -24.22 3.34 -7.21
CA ASP A 89 -25.21 2.89 -8.19
C ASP A 89 -26.46 2.36 -7.48
N GLU A 90 -27.65 2.83 -7.87
CA GLU A 90 -28.94 2.43 -7.26
C GLU A 90 -29.16 0.92 -7.34
N LYS A 91 -28.58 0.25 -8.33
CA LYS A 91 -28.64 -1.21 -8.47
C LYS A 91 -27.98 -1.96 -7.31
N ASN A 92 -27.01 -1.34 -6.63
CA ASN A 92 -26.32 -1.91 -5.47
C ASN A 92 -27.07 -1.68 -4.15
N CYS A 93 -28.22 -1.00 -4.15
CA CYS A 93 -29.06 -0.86 -2.96
C CYS A 93 -29.85 -2.14 -2.62
N MET A 94 -29.93 -3.11 -3.54
CA MET A 94 -30.64 -4.37 -3.31
C MET A 94 -29.65 -5.43 -2.81
N PRO A 95 -29.72 -5.85 -1.53
CA PRO A 95 -28.88 -6.96 -1.07
C PRO A 95 -29.22 -8.24 -1.84
N PRO A 96 -28.27 -9.17 -2.00
CA PRO A 96 -28.56 -10.47 -2.59
C PRO A 96 -29.64 -11.19 -1.76
N PRO A 97 -30.46 -12.06 -2.38
CA PRO A 97 -31.49 -12.79 -1.66
C PRO A 97 -30.85 -13.64 -0.55
N LEU A 98 -31.46 -13.61 0.63
CA LEU A 98 -31.04 -14.44 1.75
C LEU A 98 -31.20 -15.92 1.37
N CYS A 99 -30.11 -16.67 1.44
CA CYS A 99 -30.10 -18.12 1.30
C CYS A 99 -29.36 -18.72 2.48
N PHE A 100 -29.66 -19.97 2.80
CA PHE A 100 -28.91 -20.70 3.82
C PHE A 100 -27.48 -20.89 3.34
N ASP A 101 -26.52 -20.55 4.19
CA ASP A 101 -25.12 -20.78 3.90
C ASP A 101 -24.84 -22.30 3.84
N LYS A 102 -23.70 -22.66 3.26
CA LYS A 102 -23.31 -24.07 3.07
C LYS A 102 -23.30 -24.86 4.39
N PHE A 103 -22.99 -24.21 5.50
CA PHE A 103 -22.84 -24.82 6.82
C PHE A 103 -24.11 -24.80 7.67
N TRP A 104 -25.18 -24.12 7.23
CA TRP A 104 -26.46 -24.05 7.96
C TRP A 104 -27.04 -25.44 8.30
N ARG A 105 -26.89 -26.41 7.39
CA ARG A 105 -27.38 -27.78 7.63
C ARG A 105 -26.53 -28.54 8.63
N ASP A 106 -25.22 -28.31 8.62
CA ASP A 106 -24.29 -29.01 9.50
C ASP A 106 -24.39 -28.45 10.92
N SER A 107 -24.61 -27.14 11.08
CA SER A 107 -24.88 -26.53 12.39
C SER A 107 -26.20 -27.03 12.98
N LYS A 108 -27.27 -27.15 12.17
CA LYS A 108 -28.55 -27.71 12.63
C LYS A 108 -28.44 -29.17 13.09
N LYS A 109 -27.69 -30.00 12.36
CA LYS A 109 -27.41 -31.39 12.78
C LYS A 109 -26.54 -31.45 14.04
N ALA A 110 -25.58 -30.54 14.19
CA ALA A 110 -24.76 -30.46 15.40
C ALA A 110 -25.58 -30.03 16.62
N GLU A 111 -26.49 -29.06 16.46
CA GLU A 111 -27.45 -28.63 17.49
C GLU A 111 -28.41 -29.78 17.86
N GLU A 112 -28.95 -30.51 16.87
CA GLU A 112 -29.82 -31.67 17.11
C GLU A 112 -29.09 -32.79 17.87
N ASN A 113 -27.84 -33.08 17.51
CA ASN A 113 -27.02 -34.08 18.21
C ASN A 113 -26.66 -33.65 19.63
N GLN A 114 -26.43 -32.35 19.89
CA GLN A 114 -26.21 -31.83 21.25
C GLN A 114 -27.46 -31.97 22.11
N ASN A 115 -28.63 -31.58 21.58
CA ASN A 115 -29.91 -31.68 22.29
C ASN A 115 -30.32 -33.13 22.56
N HIS A 116 -29.95 -34.08 21.71
CA HIS A 116 -30.18 -35.51 21.95
C HIS A 116 -29.29 -36.02 23.10
N ASN A 117 -28.01 -35.65 23.11
CA ASN A 117 -27.05 -36.06 24.15
C ASN A 117 -27.34 -35.44 25.53
N GLU A 118 -28.00 -34.28 25.60
CA GLU A 118 -28.42 -33.66 26.86
C GLU A 118 -29.68 -34.30 27.46
N LYS A 119 -30.52 -34.97 26.64
CA LYS A 119 -31.73 -35.67 27.12
C LYS A 119 -31.46 -37.10 27.60
N GLU A 120 -30.33 -37.68 27.21
CA GLU A 120 -29.90 -39.03 27.62
C GLU A 120 -28.99 -39.03 28.86
N LYS A 121 -28.71 -37.86 29.43
CA LYS A 121 -28.02 -37.69 30.73
C LYS A 121 -29.00 -37.29 31.82
#